data_AF-A0A7V7DPS2-F1
#
_entry.id   AF-A0A7V7DPS2-F1
#
_cell.length_a   1.000
_cell.length_b   1.000
_cell.length_c   1.000
_cell.angle_alpha   90.00
_cell.angle_beta   90.00
_cell.angle_gamma   90.00
#
_symmetry.space_group_name_H-M   'P 1'
#
loop_
_entity.id
_entity.type
_entity.pdbx_description
1 polymer ?
#
loop_
_entity_poly.entity_id
_entity_poly.type
_entity_poly.pdbx_seq_one_letter_code
_entity_poly.pdbx_strand_id
1 'polypeptide(L)'
;MIDRRAFTFGLGSALFARAARAEVRINGVIMPEEDKIDKKTIPYTPVDMIPNHRQFMRDIVIELSNYGRKRKPGFIVLLRDAPELLFKEQREWEWEFARDPEGMKKGKYLPEGSLFDPVFEAIDGVVFDGLFYGRETVDQATNKAIAKYLMANVERVKSRNRRALSIEYCRDAKIRSEISQKASQSGVLSYLDATGNKNLTEIPSGHPPFENAQHVLKLANAQNILPIFGQGGFKDRLAWISALADTNFDLLLLDPFWGGHDSLTFAEMKQLKYKKLGAQRLIIAVLPIGLAQQNRFYWQKDWRSGSPDWLGAKDADDPNQFHVQYWTAGWKAIIGRYMQGLVDLGVDGVLLDGADAYHYFEEMMPLD
;
A
#
# COMPACT_ATOMS: atom_id res chain seq x y z
N MET A 1 0.55 48.36 69.29
CA MET A 1 0.56 48.70 67.85
C MET A 1 1.35 47.60 67.16
N ILE A 2 0.63 46.63 66.61
CA ILE A 2 1.16 45.37 66.06
C ILE A 2 1.13 45.53 64.55
N ASP A 3 2.27 45.37 63.87
CA ASP A 3 2.27 44.70 62.57
C ASP A 3 3.67 44.13 62.26
N ARG A 4 3.80 42.80 62.36
CA ARG A 4 4.91 42.00 61.85
C ARG A 4 4.33 41.17 60.71
N ARG A 5 4.57 41.57 59.47
CA ARG A 5 4.16 40.81 58.29
C ARG A 5 5.14 39.68 58.04
N ALA A 6 4.62 38.46 58.16
CA ALA A 6 5.27 37.21 57.80
C ALA A 6 5.33 37.05 56.28
N PHE A 7 6.47 36.56 55.79
CA PHE A 7 6.65 36.05 54.44
C PHE A 7 5.94 34.70 54.31
N THR A 8 4.95 34.62 53.44
CA THR A 8 4.30 33.36 53.04
C THR A 8 4.81 32.92 51.68
N PHE A 9 5.31 31.68 51.62
CA PHE A 9 5.67 30.97 50.39
C PHE A 9 4.48 30.89 49.43
N GLY A 10 4.63 31.46 48.23
CA GLY A 10 3.70 31.24 47.13
C GLY A 10 3.94 29.87 46.51
N LEU A 11 2.99 28.95 46.69
CA LEU A 11 2.93 27.69 45.98
C LEU A 11 2.94 27.93 44.47
N GLY A 12 3.84 27.24 43.77
CA GLY A 12 3.89 27.19 42.31
C GLY A 12 2.59 26.65 41.73
N SER A 13 1.99 27.43 40.85
CA SER A 13 0.98 26.92 39.91
C SER A 13 1.71 26.30 38.74
N ALA A 14 2.09 25.03 38.87
CA ALA A 14 2.44 24.23 37.71
C ALA A 14 1.15 24.02 36.90
N LEU A 15 0.98 24.84 35.85
CA LEU A 15 0.03 24.57 34.77
C LEU A 15 0.47 23.26 34.11
N PHE A 16 -0.06 22.14 34.60
CA PHE A 16 -0.09 20.91 33.83
C PHE A 16 -0.97 21.19 32.61
N ALA A 17 -0.35 21.58 31.50
CA ALA A 17 -0.94 21.41 30.20
C ALA A 17 -1.19 19.90 30.05
N ARG A 18 -2.43 19.48 30.32
CA ARG A 18 -2.93 18.19 29.85
C ARG A 18 -2.77 18.26 28.33
N ALA A 19 -1.76 17.59 27.79
CA ALA A 19 -1.68 17.36 26.36
C ALA A 19 -3.02 16.76 25.96
N ALA A 20 -3.79 17.48 25.16
CA ALA A 20 -5.02 16.96 24.59
C ALA A 20 -4.66 15.60 23.96
N ARG A 21 -5.35 14.54 24.37
CA ARG A 21 -5.32 13.31 23.59
C ARG A 21 -5.79 13.72 22.21
N ALA A 22 -4.93 13.50 21.23
CA ALA A 22 -5.27 13.82 19.87
C ALA A 22 -6.15 12.66 19.37
N GLU A 23 -7.32 13.02 18.86
CA GLU A 23 -8.50 12.16 18.77
C GLU A 23 -8.93 12.08 17.30
N VAL A 24 -9.26 10.87 16.83
CA VAL A 24 -9.90 10.72 15.51
C VAL A 24 -11.32 11.26 15.62
N ARG A 25 -11.73 12.12 14.70
CA ARG A 25 -13.06 12.74 14.71
C ARG A 25 -13.83 12.50 13.42
N ILE A 26 -15.08 12.07 13.55
CA ILE A 26 -16.06 12.02 12.45
C ILE A 26 -17.19 12.97 12.83
N ASN A 27 -17.44 14.00 12.02
CA ASN A 27 -18.46 15.05 12.28
C ASN A 27 -18.37 15.65 13.70
N GLY A 28 -17.15 15.85 14.20
CA GLY A 28 -16.90 16.39 15.54
C GLY A 28 -17.04 15.39 16.69
N VAL A 29 -17.47 14.14 16.43
CA VAL A 29 -17.51 13.06 17.40
C VAL A 29 -16.16 12.37 17.45
N ILE A 30 -15.61 12.23 18.65
CA ILE A 30 -14.37 11.51 18.90
C ILE A 30 -14.66 10.01 18.78
N MET A 31 -13.97 9.35 17.86
CA MET A 31 -14.05 7.90 17.71
C MET A 31 -13.16 7.23 18.75
N PRO A 32 -13.59 6.10 19.33
CA PRO A 32 -12.76 5.33 20.23
C PRO A 32 -11.53 4.80 19.49
N GLU A 33 -10.39 4.75 20.18
CA GLU A 33 -9.16 4.11 19.69
C GLU A 33 -9.28 2.59 19.87
N GLU A 34 -10.25 2.00 19.17
CA GLU A 34 -10.59 0.57 19.23
C GLU A 34 -10.21 -0.13 17.92
N ASP A 35 -9.71 -1.38 18.04
CA ASP A 35 -9.30 -2.22 16.90
C ASP A 35 -10.49 -2.55 15.95
N LYS A 36 -11.74 -2.44 16.43
CA LYS A 36 -12.95 -2.61 15.61
C LYS A 36 -14.01 -1.60 16.04
N ILE A 37 -14.28 -0.63 15.17
CA ILE A 37 -15.35 0.34 15.37
C ILE A 37 -16.70 -0.36 15.16
N ASP A 38 -17.55 -0.40 16.19
CA ASP A 38 -18.94 -0.83 16.03
C ASP A 38 -19.65 0.13 15.06
N LYS A 39 -20.15 -0.37 13.92
CA LYS A 39 -20.86 0.45 12.93
C LYS A 39 -22.01 1.26 13.54
N LYS A 40 -22.62 0.78 14.63
CA LYS A 40 -23.69 1.49 15.35
C LYS A 40 -23.21 2.74 16.10
N THR A 41 -21.92 2.86 16.36
CA THR A 41 -21.33 4.02 17.05
C THR A 41 -20.79 5.08 16.09
N ILE A 42 -20.74 4.76 14.78
CA ILE A 42 -20.34 5.71 13.75
C ILE A 42 -21.42 6.79 13.62
N PRO A 43 -21.07 8.08 13.78
CA PRO A 43 -22.04 9.15 13.65
C PRO A 43 -22.50 9.27 12.19
N TYR A 44 -23.80 9.54 12.03
CA TYR A 44 -24.37 9.81 10.70
C TYR A 44 -23.62 10.95 10.00
N THR A 45 -23.25 10.72 8.74
CA THR A 45 -22.64 11.71 7.87
C THR A 45 -23.58 12.00 6.70
N PRO A 46 -24.09 13.24 6.57
CA PRO A 46 -24.88 13.63 5.40
C PRO A 46 -24.13 13.32 4.10
N VAL A 47 -24.81 12.74 3.11
CA VAL A 47 -24.17 12.25 1.88
C VAL A 47 -23.45 13.36 1.08
N ASP A 48 -23.91 14.60 1.21
CA ASP A 48 -23.32 15.80 0.64
C ASP A 48 -22.00 16.20 1.32
N MET A 49 -21.77 15.75 2.55
CA MET A 49 -20.51 15.89 3.29
C MET A 49 -19.52 14.74 3.08
N ILE A 50 -19.97 13.56 2.59
CA ILE A 50 -19.08 12.41 2.36
C ILE A 50 -18.16 12.71 1.17
N PRO A 51 -16.82 12.75 1.35
CA PRO A 51 -15.88 12.96 0.25
C PRO A 51 -15.77 11.74 -0.67
N ASN A 52 -15.31 11.97 -1.91
CA ASN A 52 -14.92 10.87 -2.79
C ASN A 52 -13.49 10.41 -2.46
N HIS A 53 -13.37 9.55 -1.45
CA HIS A 53 -12.10 9.01 -0.97
C HIS A 53 -11.33 8.21 -2.02
N ARG A 54 -12.04 7.53 -2.94
CA ARG A 54 -11.42 6.83 -4.08
C ARG A 54 -10.78 7.80 -5.05
N GLN A 55 -11.46 8.89 -5.39
CA GLN A 55 -10.91 9.91 -6.27
C GLN A 55 -9.64 10.53 -5.69
N PHE A 56 -9.60 10.84 -4.39
CA PHE A 56 -8.39 11.32 -3.74
C PHE A 56 -7.22 10.34 -3.86
N MET A 57 -7.47 9.03 -3.78
CA MET A 57 -6.42 8.03 -3.96
C MET A 57 -5.99 7.91 -5.42
N ARG A 58 -6.94 7.95 -6.38
CA ARG A 58 -6.62 8.01 -7.82
C ARG A 58 -5.72 9.20 -8.15
N ASP A 59 -6.00 10.36 -7.59
CA ASP A 59 -5.20 11.57 -7.79
C ASP A 59 -3.76 11.37 -7.32
N ILE A 60 -3.55 10.74 -6.16
CA ILE A 60 -2.20 10.40 -5.65
C ILE A 60 -1.49 9.43 -6.58
N VAL A 61 -2.16 8.36 -7.02
CA VAL A 61 -1.59 7.38 -7.97
C VAL A 61 -1.15 8.07 -9.27
N ILE A 62 -2.01 8.93 -9.82
CA ILE A 62 -1.72 9.69 -11.05
C ILE A 62 -0.56 10.67 -10.84
N GLU A 63 -0.55 11.43 -9.74
CA GLU A 63 0.51 12.39 -9.40
C GLU A 63 1.87 11.70 -9.28
N LEU A 64 1.95 10.59 -8.55
CA LEU A 64 3.18 9.82 -8.34
C LEU A 64 3.66 9.16 -9.64
N SER A 65 2.74 8.62 -10.44
CA SER A 65 3.05 8.05 -11.74
C SER A 65 3.65 9.08 -12.70
N ASN A 66 3.00 10.25 -12.80
CA ASN A 66 3.47 11.35 -13.61
C ASN A 66 4.85 11.84 -13.17
N TYR A 67 5.10 11.93 -11.86
CA TYR A 67 6.41 12.29 -11.31
C TYR A 67 7.49 11.30 -11.75
N GLY A 68 7.26 9.99 -11.52
CA GLY A 68 8.22 8.94 -11.86
C GLY A 68 8.55 8.91 -13.35
N ARG A 69 7.51 8.93 -14.20
CA ARG A 69 7.65 8.86 -15.66
C ARG A 69 8.28 10.11 -16.27
N LYS A 70 8.09 11.29 -15.65
CA LYS A 70 8.80 12.52 -16.04
C LYS A 70 10.30 12.45 -15.76
N ARG A 71 10.71 11.79 -14.67
CA ARG A 71 12.12 11.66 -14.29
C ARG A 71 12.83 10.49 -14.98
N LYS A 72 12.11 9.39 -15.21
CA LYS A 72 12.61 8.19 -15.88
C LYS A 72 11.56 7.69 -16.87
N PRO A 73 11.73 7.94 -18.18
CA PRO A 73 10.86 7.35 -19.19
C PRO A 73 10.81 5.83 -19.03
N GLY A 74 9.60 5.26 -19.03
CA GLY A 74 9.40 3.84 -18.76
C GLY A 74 9.38 3.46 -17.27
N PHE A 75 9.27 4.43 -16.35
CA PHE A 75 9.06 4.15 -14.93
C PHE A 75 7.76 3.35 -14.73
N ILE A 76 7.91 2.18 -14.11
CA ILE A 76 6.84 1.22 -13.88
C ILE A 76 6.05 1.63 -12.64
N VAL A 77 4.73 1.57 -12.70
CA VAL A 77 3.86 1.80 -11.54
C VAL A 77 2.95 0.60 -11.37
N LEU A 78 3.12 -0.13 -10.27
CA LEU A 78 2.23 -1.21 -9.86
C LEU A 78 1.34 -0.71 -8.72
N LEU A 79 0.07 -1.13 -8.73
CA LEU A 79 -0.83 -0.97 -7.60
C LEU A 79 -0.86 -2.28 -6.81
N ARG A 80 -0.76 -2.23 -5.48
CA ARG A 80 -1.03 -3.42 -4.65
C ARG A 80 -2.48 -3.37 -4.16
N ASP A 81 -3.22 -4.44 -4.41
CA ASP A 81 -4.66 -4.55 -4.19
C ASP A 81 -5.42 -3.33 -4.78
N ALA A 82 -6.57 -2.96 -4.19
CA ALA A 82 -7.42 -1.84 -4.61
C ALA A 82 -7.82 -1.80 -6.12
N PRO A 83 -8.15 -2.93 -6.79
CA PRO A 83 -8.56 -2.90 -8.19
C PRO A 83 -9.80 -2.02 -8.45
N GLU A 84 -10.59 -1.75 -7.41
CA GLU A 84 -11.76 -0.89 -7.44
C GLU A 84 -11.43 0.58 -7.74
N LEU A 85 -10.18 1.00 -7.59
CA LEU A 85 -9.77 2.35 -8.01
C LEU A 85 -9.84 2.50 -9.53
N LEU A 86 -9.75 1.40 -10.27
CA LEU A 86 -9.67 1.42 -11.73
C LEU A 86 -11.04 1.54 -12.39
N PHE A 87 -12.12 1.23 -11.66
CA PHE A 87 -13.45 1.16 -12.23
C PHE A 87 -14.52 1.82 -11.36
N LYS A 88 -15.62 2.25 -11.98
CA LYS A 88 -16.80 2.74 -11.29
C LYS A 88 -17.52 1.57 -10.63
N GLU A 89 -17.39 1.44 -9.32
CA GLU A 89 -18.08 0.42 -8.54
C GLU A 89 -19.42 0.93 -7.98
N GLN A 90 -20.30 0.01 -7.59
CA GLN A 90 -21.64 0.29 -7.08
C GLN A 90 -21.67 1.39 -6.02
N ARG A 91 -20.77 1.34 -5.04
CA ARG A 91 -20.73 2.33 -3.93
C ARG A 91 -20.49 3.76 -4.42
N GLU A 92 -19.62 3.94 -5.42
CA GLU A 92 -19.33 5.26 -5.98
C GLU A 92 -20.50 5.76 -6.86
N TRP A 93 -21.19 4.84 -7.54
CA TRP A 93 -22.41 5.12 -8.28
C TRP A 93 -23.56 5.56 -7.33
N GLU A 94 -23.75 4.85 -6.22
CA GLU A 94 -24.75 5.18 -5.19
C GLU A 94 -24.48 6.53 -4.55
N TRP A 95 -23.21 6.83 -4.26
CA TRP A 95 -22.78 8.12 -3.74
C TRP A 95 -23.10 9.27 -4.71
N GLU A 96 -22.86 9.09 -6.02
CA GLU A 96 -23.23 10.09 -7.04
C GLU A 96 -24.74 10.24 -7.18
N PHE A 97 -25.48 9.13 -7.21
CA PHE A 97 -26.93 9.13 -7.33
C PHE A 97 -27.62 9.84 -6.15
N ALA A 98 -27.15 9.59 -4.92
CA ALA A 98 -27.69 10.23 -3.73
C ALA A 98 -27.45 11.75 -3.71
N ARG A 99 -26.37 12.22 -4.35
CA ARG A 99 -25.99 13.66 -4.38
C ARG A 99 -26.54 14.43 -5.57
N ASP A 100 -26.61 13.80 -6.73
CA ASP A 100 -27.00 14.45 -7.99
C ASP A 100 -27.80 13.49 -8.90
N PRO A 101 -29.02 13.11 -8.49
CA PRO A 101 -29.85 12.16 -9.25
C PRO A 101 -30.23 12.71 -10.64
N GLU A 102 -30.37 14.03 -10.79
CA GLU A 102 -30.66 14.66 -12.08
C GLU A 102 -29.43 14.68 -13.00
N GLY A 103 -28.23 14.91 -12.45
CA GLY A 103 -26.98 14.75 -13.18
C GLY A 103 -26.77 13.32 -13.68
N MET A 104 -27.08 12.32 -12.86
CA MET A 104 -27.06 10.91 -13.25
C MET A 104 -27.99 10.63 -14.44
N LYS A 105 -29.26 11.07 -14.37
CA LYS A 105 -30.23 10.91 -15.47
C LYS A 105 -29.78 11.59 -16.77
N LYS A 106 -29.00 12.68 -16.66
CA LYS A 106 -28.44 13.42 -17.80
C LYS A 106 -27.11 12.86 -18.31
N GLY A 107 -26.62 11.75 -17.75
CA GLY A 107 -25.36 11.13 -18.18
C GLY A 107 -24.12 11.93 -17.81
N LYS A 108 -24.17 12.74 -16.74
CA LYS A 108 -23.02 13.52 -16.25
C LYS A 108 -21.88 12.65 -15.72
N TYR A 109 -22.19 11.45 -15.24
CA TYR A 109 -21.27 10.54 -14.57
C TYR A 109 -21.10 9.25 -15.37
N LEU A 110 -19.97 8.58 -15.15
CA LEU A 110 -19.70 7.29 -15.75
C LEU A 110 -20.68 6.21 -15.22
N PRO A 111 -21.22 5.34 -16.09
CA PRO A 111 -21.99 4.18 -15.65
C PRO A 111 -21.18 3.24 -14.75
N GLU A 112 -21.87 2.47 -13.91
CA GLU A 112 -21.25 1.38 -13.15
C GLU A 112 -20.51 0.41 -14.08
N GLY A 113 -19.37 -0.10 -13.62
CA GLY A 113 -18.45 -0.96 -14.36
C GLY A 113 -17.50 -0.21 -15.30
N SER A 114 -17.73 1.08 -15.57
CA SER A 114 -16.88 1.89 -16.46
C SER A 114 -15.45 2.00 -15.95
N LEU A 115 -14.50 2.05 -16.88
CA LEU A 115 -13.09 2.26 -16.56
C LEU A 115 -12.79 3.74 -16.29
N PHE A 116 -11.98 4.02 -15.27
CA PHE A 116 -11.36 5.32 -15.05
C PHE A 116 -10.05 5.41 -15.82
N ASP A 117 -10.12 5.84 -17.09
CA ASP A 117 -8.95 5.92 -17.98
C ASP A 117 -7.74 6.64 -17.35
N PRO A 118 -7.85 7.79 -16.65
CA PRO A 118 -6.68 8.49 -16.14
C PRO A 118 -5.82 7.67 -15.17
N VAL A 119 -6.44 6.98 -14.21
CA VAL A 119 -5.69 6.14 -13.25
C VAL A 119 -5.26 4.82 -13.89
N PHE A 120 -6.06 4.28 -14.80
CA PHE A 120 -5.71 3.06 -15.51
C PHE A 120 -4.48 3.24 -16.42
N GLU A 121 -4.33 4.41 -17.04
CA GLU A 121 -3.12 4.79 -17.79
C GLU A 121 -1.94 5.15 -16.87
N ALA A 122 -2.22 5.52 -15.62
CA ALA A 122 -1.18 5.81 -14.62
C ALA A 122 -0.45 4.54 -14.12
N ILE A 123 -0.99 3.34 -14.34
CA ILE A 123 -0.42 2.09 -13.84
C ILE A 123 0.01 1.13 -14.97
N ASP A 124 0.84 0.15 -14.64
CA ASP A 124 1.35 -0.90 -15.53
C ASP A 124 0.85 -2.29 -15.11
N GLY A 125 0.31 -2.42 -13.91
CA GLY A 125 -0.27 -3.66 -13.40
C GLY A 125 -0.78 -3.55 -11.97
N VAL A 126 -1.40 -4.64 -11.52
CA VAL A 126 -1.91 -4.81 -10.16
C VAL A 126 -1.29 -6.07 -9.55
N VAL A 127 -0.84 -5.98 -8.31
CA VAL A 127 -0.38 -7.09 -7.46
C VAL A 127 -1.49 -7.43 -6.48
N PHE A 128 -2.03 -8.64 -6.54
CA PHE A 128 -3.08 -9.12 -5.65
C PHE A 128 -2.50 -9.99 -4.53
N ASP A 129 -2.79 -9.68 -3.27
CA ASP A 129 -2.41 -10.55 -2.15
C ASP A 129 -3.42 -11.69 -1.96
N GLY A 130 -2.94 -12.93 -1.99
CA GLY A 130 -3.75 -14.15 -1.83
C GLY A 130 -4.90 -14.22 -2.84
N LEU A 131 -4.60 -14.13 -4.14
CA LEU A 131 -5.63 -14.26 -5.19
C LEU A 131 -6.33 -15.62 -5.12
N PHE A 132 -5.58 -16.67 -4.78
CA PHE A 132 -6.08 -18.04 -4.68
C PHE A 132 -5.98 -18.61 -3.26
N TYR A 133 -4.94 -18.24 -2.50
CA TYR A 133 -4.63 -18.87 -1.23
C TYR A 133 -3.89 -17.92 -0.27
N GLY A 134 -4.27 -17.95 1.00
CA GLY A 134 -3.54 -17.25 2.06
C GLY A 134 -3.98 -15.81 2.32
N ARG A 135 -5.05 -15.31 1.69
CA ARG A 135 -5.52 -13.92 1.85
C ARG A 135 -5.99 -13.65 3.27
N GLU A 136 -7.02 -14.34 3.72
CA GLU A 136 -7.56 -14.17 5.07
C GLU A 136 -6.69 -14.90 6.09
N THR A 137 -6.43 -16.19 5.84
CA THR A 137 -5.60 -17.04 6.70
C THR A 137 -4.58 -17.78 5.86
N VAL A 138 -3.32 -17.76 6.31
CA VAL A 138 -2.23 -18.54 5.72
C VAL A 138 -2.63 -20.01 5.66
N ASP A 139 -2.23 -20.69 4.60
CA ASP A 139 -2.55 -22.10 4.35
C ASP A 139 -4.05 -22.42 4.13
N GLN A 140 -4.89 -21.40 3.88
CA GLN A 140 -6.29 -21.60 3.51
C GLN A 140 -6.61 -21.01 2.14
N ALA A 141 -7.57 -21.61 1.45
CA ALA A 141 -8.07 -21.08 0.19
C ALA A 141 -8.79 -19.76 0.42
N THR A 142 -8.54 -18.79 -0.45
CA THR A 142 -9.25 -17.51 -0.41
C THR A 142 -10.74 -17.75 -0.54
N ASN A 143 -11.56 -17.04 0.24
CA ASN A 143 -13.01 -17.22 0.26
C ASN A 143 -13.56 -17.20 -1.17
N LYS A 144 -14.46 -18.15 -1.51
CA LYS A 144 -14.94 -18.33 -2.88
C LYS A 144 -15.55 -17.06 -3.49
N ALA A 145 -16.27 -16.24 -2.71
CA ALA A 145 -16.84 -15.00 -3.19
C ALA A 145 -15.75 -13.96 -3.49
N ILE A 146 -14.77 -13.84 -2.59
CA ILE A 146 -13.61 -12.95 -2.75
C ILE A 146 -12.76 -13.40 -3.95
N ALA A 147 -12.40 -14.68 -4.05
CA ALA A 147 -11.64 -15.22 -5.17
C ALA A 147 -12.35 -14.97 -6.51
N LYS A 148 -13.67 -15.17 -6.58
CA LYS A 148 -14.47 -14.85 -7.78
C LYS A 148 -14.38 -13.36 -8.13
N TYR A 149 -14.50 -12.49 -7.13
CA TYR A 149 -14.40 -11.04 -7.30
C TYR A 149 -13.02 -10.59 -7.78
N LEU A 150 -11.95 -11.09 -7.15
CA LEU A 150 -10.57 -10.77 -7.54
C LEU A 150 -10.26 -11.28 -8.94
N MET A 151 -10.70 -12.51 -9.29
CA MET A 151 -10.52 -13.05 -10.63
C MET A 151 -11.27 -12.26 -11.71
N ALA A 152 -12.47 -11.73 -11.41
CA ALA A 152 -13.15 -10.82 -12.32
C ALA A 152 -12.31 -9.54 -12.56
N ASN A 153 -11.68 -9.00 -11.52
CA ASN A 153 -10.79 -7.85 -11.64
C ASN A 153 -9.48 -8.16 -12.35
N VAL A 154 -8.91 -9.37 -12.22
CA VAL A 154 -7.75 -9.82 -13.01
C VAL A 154 -8.03 -9.70 -14.51
N GLU A 155 -9.20 -10.18 -14.98
CA GLU A 155 -9.55 -10.08 -16.39
C GLU A 155 -9.76 -8.63 -16.85
N ARG A 156 -10.38 -7.79 -16.00
CA ARG A 156 -10.55 -6.36 -16.29
C ARG A 156 -9.21 -5.62 -16.38
N VAL A 157 -8.27 -5.89 -15.46
CA VAL A 157 -6.91 -5.32 -15.48
C VAL A 157 -6.19 -5.71 -16.76
N LYS A 158 -6.24 -6.98 -17.15
CA LYS A 158 -5.55 -7.50 -18.34
C LYS A 158 -6.13 -6.97 -19.67
N SER A 159 -7.36 -6.45 -19.68
CA SER A 159 -8.09 -6.05 -20.90
C SER A 159 -7.35 -5.06 -21.82
N ARG A 160 -6.39 -4.29 -21.29
CA ARG A 160 -5.56 -3.33 -22.04
C ARG A 160 -4.06 -3.53 -21.80
N ASN A 161 -3.62 -4.79 -21.75
CA ASN A 161 -2.21 -5.18 -21.60
C ASN A 161 -1.54 -4.77 -20.28
N ARG A 162 -2.30 -4.46 -19.22
CA ARG A 162 -1.73 -4.31 -17.87
C ARG A 162 -1.48 -5.70 -17.27
N ARG A 163 -0.45 -5.80 -16.43
CA ARG A 163 -0.05 -7.08 -15.82
C ARG A 163 -0.87 -7.35 -14.56
N ALA A 164 -1.31 -8.60 -14.41
CA ALA A 164 -1.79 -9.11 -13.14
C ALA A 164 -0.69 -9.96 -12.50
N LEU A 165 -0.36 -9.65 -11.26
CA LEU A 165 0.59 -10.38 -10.44
C LEU A 165 -0.11 -10.84 -9.16
N SER A 166 0.40 -11.88 -8.51
CA SER A 166 -0.10 -12.24 -7.18
C SER A 166 0.98 -12.72 -6.23
N ILE A 167 0.71 -12.59 -4.93
CA ILE A 167 1.53 -13.11 -3.84
C ILE A 167 0.65 -14.08 -3.06
N GLU A 168 0.99 -15.36 -3.07
CA GLU A 168 0.19 -16.43 -2.43
C GLU A 168 0.91 -16.95 -1.20
N TYR A 169 0.19 -17.25 -0.12
CA TYR A 169 0.80 -17.71 1.13
C TYR A 169 0.40 -19.15 1.43
N CYS A 170 1.28 -20.10 1.08
CA CYS A 170 0.98 -21.53 1.15
C CYS A 170 2.23 -22.38 1.38
N ARG A 171 2.29 -23.09 2.51
CA ARG A 171 3.40 -23.96 2.91
C ARG A 171 3.35 -25.36 2.27
N ASP A 172 2.20 -25.83 1.82
CA ASP A 172 2.07 -27.14 1.16
C ASP A 172 2.53 -27.10 -0.31
N ALA A 173 3.49 -27.97 -0.66
CA ALA A 173 4.08 -27.99 -2.00
C ALA A 173 3.11 -28.46 -3.10
N LYS A 174 2.18 -29.36 -2.80
CA LYS A 174 1.19 -29.85 -3.77
C LYS A 174 0.20 -28.74 -4.08
N ILE A 175 -0.30 -28.04 -3.06
CA ILE A 175 -1.21 -26.91 -3.23
C ILE A 175 -0.51 -25.79 -4.02
N ARG A 176 0.76 -25.46 -3.72
CA ARG A 176 1.54 -24.51 -4.53
C ARG A 176 1.61 -24.91 -6.00
N SER A 177 1.77 -26.20 -6.32
CA SER A 177 1.77 -26.67 -7.71
C SER A 177 0.42 -26.43 -8.40
N GLU A 178 -0.69 -26.67 -7.71
CA GLU A 178 -2.03 -26.40 -8.23
C GLU A 178 -2.27 -24.90 -8.44
N ILE A 179 -1.82 -24.07 -7.51
CA ILE A 179 -1.93 -22.61 -7.62
C ILE A 179 -1.10 -22.11 -8.81
N SER A 180 0.14 -22.61 -8.98
CA SER A 180 0.98 -22.28 -10.13
C SER A 180 0.29 -22.58 -11.47
N GLN A 181 -0.37 -23.73 -11.57
CA GLN A 181 -1.13 -24.09 -12.76
C GLN A 181 -2.31 -23.14 -13.01
N LYS A 182 -3.09 -22.82 -11.97
CA LYS A 182 -4.21 -21.87 -12.07
C LYS A 182 -3.76 -20.48 -12.47
N ALA A 183 -2.70 -19.97 -11.83
CA ALA A 183 -2.11 -18.67 -12.14
C ALA A 183 -1.66 -18.59 -13.61
N SER A 184 -0.95 -19.62 -14.08
CA SER A 184 -0.51 -19.72 -15.48
C SER A 184 -1.69 -19.72 -16.46
N GLN A 185 -2.73 -20.52 -16.20
CA GLN A 185 -3.95 -20.56 -17.01
C GLN A 185 -4.69 -19.20 -17.05
N SER A 186 -4.62 -18.44 -15.96
CA SER A 186 -5.21 -17.10 -15.87
C SER A 186 -4.27 -15.98 -16.35
N GLY A 187 -3.06 -16.29 -16.81
CA GLY A 187 -2.07 -15.30 -17.22
C GLY A 187 -1.63 -14.36 -16.09
N VAL A 188 -1.62 -14.88 -14.85
CA VAL A 188 -1.17 -14.17 -13.64
C VAL A 188 0.26 -14.59 -13.32
N LEU A 189 1.12 -13.61 -13.08
CA LEU A 189 2.49 -13.85 -12.63
C LEU A 189 2.54 -13.93 -11.09
N SER A 190 2.62 -15.15 -10.57
CA SER A 190 2.50 -15.39 -9.12
C SER A 190 3.82 -15.70 -8.44
N TYR A 191 4.00 -15.15 -7.24
CA TYR A 191 4.94 -15.66 -6.24
C TYR A 191 4.20 -16.54 -5.26
N LEU A 192 4.81 -17.66 -4.88
CA LEU A 192 4.24 -18.63 -3.94
C LEU A 192 5.14 -18.68 -2.70
N ASP A 193 4.76 -17.93 -1.67
CA ASP A 193 5.46 -17.93 -0.40
C ASP A 193 5.28 -19.28 0.31
N ALA A 194 6.41 -19.92 0.61
CA ALA A 194 6.45 -21.24 1.24
C ALA A 194 6.53 -21.19 2.77
N THR A 195 6.60 -19.99 3.35
CA THR A 195 6.94 -19.74 4.76
C THR A 195 5.68 -19.43 5.56
N GLY A 196 4.69 -18.83 4.92
CA GLY A 196 3.51 -18.26 5.55
C GLY A 196 3.78 -16.93 6.23
N ASN A 197 4.93 -16.29 5.99
CA ASN A 197 5.29 -15.01 6.58
C ASN A 197 4.85 -13.86 5.66
N LYS A 198 3.76 -13.20 6.03
CA LYS A 198 3.20 -12.05 5.29
C LYS A 198 4.10 -10.81 5.25
N ASN A 199 5.15 -10.75 6.09
CA ASN A 199 6.15 -9.70 6.01
C ASN A 199 7.18 -9.93 4.89
N LEU A 200 7.15 -11.10 4.23
CA LEU A 200 7.95 -11.44 3.05
C LEU A 200 9.43 -11.11 3.27
N THR A 201 10.03 -11.70 4.30
CA THR A 201 11.42 -11.44 4.69
C THR A 201 12.41 -12.47 4.15
N GLU A 202 11.91 -13.59 3.62
CA GLU A 202 12.72 -14.74 3.25
C GLU A 202 13.06 -14.73 1.76
N ILE A 203 14.34 -14.98 1.46
CA ILE A 203 14.83 -15.20 0.09
C ILE A 203 14.90 -16.72 -0.13
N PRO A 204 14.11 -17.29 -1.05
CA PRO A 204 14.14 -18.72 -1.33
C PRO A 204 15.52 -19.17 -1.78
N SER A 205 15.97 -20.33 -1.29
CA SER A 205 17.18 -20.99 -1.79
C SER A 205 16.93 -21.66 -3.14
N GLY A 206 17.92 -21.63 -4.03
CA GLY A 206 17.88 -22.35 -5.31
C GLY A 206 17.37 -21.48 -6.46
N HIS A 207 16.90 -22.15 -7.52
CA HIS A 207 16.48 -21.50 -8.76
C HIS A 207 15.01 -21.04 -8.66
N PRO A 208 14.68 -19.83 -9.15
CA PRO A 208 13.28 -19.40 -9.25
C PRO A 208 12.50 -20.29 -10.24
N PRO A 209 11.18 -20.39 -10.10
CA PRO A 209 10.34 -20.99 -11.13
C PRO A 209 10.52 -20.24 -12.46
N PHE A 210 10.54 -20.95 -13.59
CA PHE A 210 10.76 -20.34 -14.91
C PHE A 210 12.02 -19.47 -14.95
N GLU A 211 13.14 -19.94 -14.39
CA GLU A 211 14.41 -19.22 -14.41
C GLU A 211 14.78 -18.81 -15.83
N ASN A 212 15.14 -17.54 -15.98
CA ASN A 212 15.28 -16.90 -17.28
C ASN A 212 16.65 -16.23 -17.39
N ALA A 213 17.45 -16.67 -18.35
CA ALA A 213 18.78 -16.12 -18.61
C ALA A 213 18.76 -14.83 -19.45
N GLN A 214 17.60 -14.38 -19.93
CA GLN A 214 17.47 -13.18 -20.75
C GLN A 214 17.46 -11.90 -19.90
N HIS A 215 17.86 -10.79 -20.52
CA HIS A 215 17.68 -9.46 -19.96
C HIS A 215 16.19 -9.10 -19.88
N VAL A 216 15.74 -8.67 -18.70
CA VAL A 216 14.38 -8.21 -18.46
C VAL A 216 14.39 -6.70 -18.32
N LEU A 217 14.02 -6.01 -19.40
CA LEU A 217 14.01 -4.53 -19.50
C LEU A 217 12.61 -3.93 -19.46
N LYS A 218 11.57 -4.78 -19.53
CA LYS A 218 10.16 -4.40 -19.56
C LYS A 218 9.38 -5.37 -18.68
N LEU A 219 8.38 -4.86 -17.96
CA LEU A 219 7.55 -5.65 -17.06
C LEU A 219 6.90 -6.86 -17.74
N ALA A 220 6.49 -6.71 -19.01
CA ALA A 220 5.88 -7.77 -19.80
C ALA A 220 6.80 -8.99 -20.02
N ASN A 221 8.13 -8.83 -19.89
CA ASN A 221 9.11 -9.89 -20.11
C ASN A 221 9.46 -10.65 -18.81
N ALA A 222 8.94 -10.22 -17.66
CA ALA A 222 9.21 -10.90 -16.39
C ALA A 222 8.41 -12.22 -16.31
N GLN A 223 9.11 -13.31 -15.98
CA GLN A 223 8.55 -14.66 -15.86
C GLN A 223 8.47 -15.17 -14.42
N ASN A 224 9.14 -14.51 -13.49
CA ASN A 224 9.11 -14.81 -12.07
C ASN A 224 9.39 -13.53 -11.26
N ILE A 225 8.93 -13.52 -10.01
CA ILE A 225 9.03 -12.34 -9.13
C ILE A 225 9.49 -12.79 -7.76
N LEU A 226 10.16 -11.90 -7.04
CA LEU A 226 10.53 -12.08 -5.64
C LEU A 226 10.13 -10.82 -4.85
N PRO A 227 9.05 -10.90 -4.06
CA PRO A 227 8.70 -9.85 -3.11
C PRO A 227 9.51 -10.00 -1.83
N ILE A 228 10.17 -8.92 -1.41
CA ILE A 228 10.95 -8.80 -0.17
C ILE A 228 10.61 -7.47 0.49
N PHE A 229 9.69 -7.51 1.45
CA PHE A 229 9.14 -6.31 2.11
C PHE A 229 9.70 -6.09 3.52
N GLY A 230 10.54 -7.00 3.99
CA GLY A 230 11.35 -6.80 5.17
C GLY A 230 12.66 -7.57 5.10
N GLN A 231 13.54 -7.32 6.08
CA GLN A 231 14.90 -7.88 6.11
C GLN A 231 15.10 -8.87 7.26
N GLY A 232 14.01 -9.39 7.82
CA GLY A 232 14.03 -10.36 8.92
C GLY A 232 14.85 -11.60 8.57
N GLY A 233 15.77 -11.99 9.45
CA GLY A 233 16.63 -13.17 9.31
C GLY A 233 18.05 -12.88 8.79
N PHE A 234 18.33 -11.65 8.33
CA PHE A 234 19.69 -11.26 7.92
C PHE A 234 20.44 -10.58 9.06
N LYS A 235 21.71 -10.97 9.25
CA LYS A 235 22.61 -10.41 10.26
C LYS A 235 22.88 -8.92 10.04
N ASP A 236 23.13 -8.54 8.79
CA ASP A 236 23.55 -7.20 8.40
C ASP A 236 23.15 -6.90 6.95
N ARG A 237 23.21 -5.62 6.60
CA ARG A 237 22.86 -5.10 5.26
C ARG A 237 23.64 -5.78 4.14
N LEU A 238 24.92 -6.07 4.37
CA LEU A 238 25.78 -6.69 3.34
C LEU A 238 25.32 -8.12 3.05
N ALA A 239 25.03 -8.91 4.09
CA ALA A 239 24.51 -10.27 3.93
C ALA A 239 23.19 -10.28 3.15
N TRP A 240 22.29 -9.35 3.44
CA TRP A 240 21.00 -9.22 2.74
C TRP A 240 21.17 -8.86 1.26
N ILE A 241 21.97 -7.84 0.95
CA ILE A 241 22.26 -7.45 -0.45
C ILE A 241 22.94 -8.58 -1.21
N SER A 242 23.89 -9.26 -0.58
CA SER A 242 24.57 -10.40 -1.19
C SER A 242 23.59 -11.53 -1.50
N ALA A 243 22.65 -11.82 -0.59
CA ALA A 243 21.65 -12.85 -0.81
C ALA A 243 20.69 -12.48 -1.95
N LEU A 244 20.24 -11.21 -2.03
CA LEU A 244 19.43 -10.73 -3.15
C LEU A 244 20.18 -10.83 -4.49
N ALA A 245 21.46 -10.41 -4.50
CA ALA A 245 22.33 -10.47 -5.67
C ALA A 245 22.53 -11.91 -6.16
N ASP A 246 22.55 -12.88 -5.24
CA ASP A 246 22.72 -14.32 -5.53
C ASP A 246 21.44 -15.01 -6.04
N THR A 247 20.41 -14.26 -6.44
CA THR A 247 19.19 -14.80 -7.04
C THR A 247 19.06 -14.48 -8.53
N ASN A 248 18.20 -15.23 -9.22
CA ASN A 248 17.93 -15.08 -10.66
C ASN A 248 16.52 -14.62 -11.00
N PHE A 249 15.83 -14.01 -10.03
CA PHE A 249 14.49 -13.49 -10.27
C PHE A 249 14.48 -12.35 -11.30
N ASP A 250 13.47 -12.31 -12.17
CA ASP A 250 13.28 -11.31 -13.22
C ASP A 250 12.85 -9.95 -12.66
N LEU A 251 12.09 -9.97 -11.57
CA LEU A 251 11.53 -8.81 -10.89
C LEU A 251 11.72 -8.92 -9.39
N LEU A 252 12.34 -7.92 -8.78
CA LEU A 252 12.32 -7.74 -7.33
C LEU A 252 11.26 -6.71 -6.96
N LEU A 253 10.30 -7.08 -6.11
CA LEU A 253 9.43 -6.13 -5.42
C LEU A 253 10.07 -5.91 -4.05
N LEU A 254 10.68 -4.76 -3.82
CA LEU A 254 11.67 -4.59 -2.75
C LEU A 254 11.33 -3.40 -1.85
N ASP A 255 11.38 -3.58 -0.54
CA ASP A 255 11.57 -2.45 0.37
C ASP A 255 13.07 -2.14 0.49
N PRO A 256 13.58 -1.00 -0.03
CA PRO A 256 15.01 -0.72 -0.08
C PRO A 256 15.55 -0.10 1.22
N PHE A 257 14.82 -0.14 2.34
CA PHE A 257 15.26 0.45 3.61
C PHE A 257 15.65 -0.64 4.61
N TRP A 258 16.94 -0.74 4.90
CA TRP A 258 17.46 -1.58 5.96
C TRP A 258 16.93 -1.10 7.32
N GLY A 259 16.24 -1.98 8.04
CA GLY A 259 15.63 -1.65 9.33
C GLY A 259 14.56 -0.55 9.24
N GLY A 260 14.00 -0.29 8.05
CA GLY A 260 12.95 0.70 7.82
C GLY A 260 13.42 2.16 7.67
N HIS A 261 14.70 2.46 7.95
CA HIS A 261 15.23 3.83 7.96
C HIS A 261 16.47 4.04 7.09
N ASP A 262 17.37 3.06 7.01
CA ASP A 262 18.61 3.19 6.26
C ASP A 262 18.42 2.75 4.81
N SER A 263 18.22 3.69 3.90
CA SER A 263 18.07 3.36 2.48
C SER A 263 19.32 2.67 1.92
N LEU A 264 19.11 1.77 0.97
CA LEU A 264 20.15 1.36 0.02
C LEU A 264 20.73 2.60 -0.70
N THR A 265 21.92 2.45 -1.26
CA THR A 265 22.57 3.47 -2.11
C THR A 265 22.29 3.17 -3.58
N PHE A 266 22.50 4.15 -4.44
CA PHE A 266 22.47 3.96 -5.89
C PHE A 266 23.43 2.85 -6.36
N ALA A 267 24.61 2.74 -5.73
CA ALA A 267 25.60 1.71 -6.08
C ALA A 267 25.12 0.29 -5.75
N GLU A 268 24.53 0.09 -4.56
CA GLU A 268 23.94 -1.20 -4.18
C GLU A 268 22.71 -1.51 -5.04
N MET A 269 21.85 -0.52 -5.31
CA MET A 269 20.72 -0.71 -6.22
C MET A 269 21.19 -1.12 -7.62
N LYS A 270 22.25 -0.49 -8.13
CA LYS A 270 22.86 -0.85 -9.43
C LYS A 270 23.42 -2.26 -9.43
N GLN A 271 24.02 -2.72 -8.34
CA GLN A 271 24.46 -4.12 -8.20
C GLN A 271 23.26 -5.07 -8.30
N LEU A 272 22.15 -4.77 -7.61
CA LEU A 272 20.96 -5.61 -7.62
C LEU A 272 20.24 -5.66 -8.98
N LYS A 273 20.53 -4.75 -9.92
CA LYS A 273 19.96 -4.79 -11.29
C LYS A 273 20.39 -6.00 -12.11
N TYR A 274 21.36 -6.77 -11.64
CA TYR A 274 21.85 -7.96 -12.33
C TYR A 274 21.51 -9.21 -11.52
N LYS A 275 20.97 -10.21 -12.20
CA LYS A 275 20.79 -11.58 -11.72
C LYS A 275 22.16 -12.20 -11.41
N LYS A 276 22.21 -13.26 -10.59
CA LYS A 276 23.44 -14.03 -10.35
C LYS A 276 24.11 -14.50 -11.65
N LEU A 277 23.32 -14.89 -12.64
CA LEU A 277 23.78 -15.28 -13.99
C LEU A 277 24.10 -14.10 -14.94
N GLY A 278 24.12 -12.87 -14.44
CA GLY A 278 24.63 -11.69 -15.14
C GLY A 278 23.64 -10.95 -16.04
N ALA A 279 22.46 -11.51 -16.32
CA ALA A 279 21.41 -10.83 -17.06
C ALA A 279 20.71 -9.74 -16.21
N GLN A 280 20.15 -8.73 -16.86
CA GLN A 280 19.46 -7.64 -16.18
C GLN A 280 18.08 -8.08 -15.68
N ARG A 281 17.68 -7.54 -14.52
CA ARG A 281 16.36 -7.68 -13.90
C ARG A 281 15.79 -6.30 -13.54
N LEU A 282 14.49 -6.27 -13.29
CA LEU A 282 13.80 -5.08 -12.82
C LEU A 282 13.75 -5.04 -11.30
N ILE A 283 13.78 -3.83 -10.74
CA ILE A 283 13.54 -3.59 -9.31
C ILE A 283 12.44 -2.55 -9.16
N ILE A 284 11.37 -2.92 -8.46
CA ILE A 284 10.22 -2.09 -8.15
C ILE A 284 10.21 -1.88 -6.65
N ALA A 285 10.32 -0.64 -6.19
CA ALA A 285 10.35 -0.34 -4.77
C ALA A 285 8.95 -0.20 -4.17
N VAL A 286 8.73 -0.75 -2.99
CA VAL A 286 7.48 -0.52 -2.25
C VAL A 286 7.41 0.92 -1.80
N LEU A 287 6.27 1.57 -2.06
CA LEU A 287 5.94 2.90 -1.60
C LEU A 287 4.58 2.87 -0.90
N PRO A 288 4.55 2.84 0.45
CA PRO A 288 3.30 2.96 1.20
C PRO A 288 2.69 4.35 1.00
N ILE A 289 1.43 4.41 0.55
CA ILE A 289 0.72 5.67 0.26
C ILE A 289 -0.54 5.89 1.10
N GLY A 290 -1.08 4.87 1.75
CA GLY A 290 -2.32 4.96 2.53
C GLY A 290 -2.20 4.83 4.04
N LEU A 291 -1.03 4.43 4.55
CA LEU A 291 -0.75 4.26 5.98
C LEU A 291 0.63 4.85 6.34
N ALA A 292 0.73 5.50 7.51
CA ALA A 292 2.00 5.89 8.11
C ALA A 292 2.55 4.76 8.97
N GLN A 293 3.87 4.56 8.95
CA GLN A 293 4.53 3.45 9.65
C GLN A 293 5.58 3.99 10.64
N GLN A 294 5.54 3.54 11.89
CA GLN A 294 6.39 4.07 12.97
C GLN A 294 7.88 3.81 12.80
N ASN A 295 8.25 2.77 12.05
CA ASN A 295 9.63 2.37 11.82
C ASN A 295 10.28 3.10 10.62
N ARG A 296 9.60 4.08 10.01
CA ARG A 296 10.09 4.78 8.81
C ARG A 296 10.88 6.03 9.13
N PHE A 297 11.81 6.36 8.24
CA PHE A 297 12.68 7.53 8.32
C PHE A 297 11.94 8.88 8.49
N TYR A 298 10.68 8.97 8.06
CA TYR A 298 9.88 10.20 8.18
C TYR A 298 9.14 10.33 9.51
N TRP A 299 9.04 9.26 10.29
CA TRP A 299 8.30 9.24 11.54
C TRP A 299 8.99 10.15 12.57
N GLN A 300 8.21 10.96 13.28
CA GLN A 300 8.73 11.81 14.36
C GLN A 300 8.30 11.24 15.71
N LYS A 301 9.20 11.29 16.69
CA LYS A 301 9.03 10.65 18.00
C LYS A 301 7.78 11.10 18.77
N ASP A 302 7.34 12.33 18.55
CA ASP A 302 6.19 12.94 19.20
C ASP A 302 4.86 12.72 18.46
N TRP A 303 4.90 12.09 17.29
CA TRP A 303 3.70 11.73 16.54
C TRP A 303 2.85 10.70 17.27
N ARG A 304 1.54 10.92 17.20
CA ARG A 304 0.49 10.12 17.85
C ARG A 304 -0.83 10.39 17.12
N SER A 305 -1.81 9.52 17.27
CA SER A 305 -3.16 9.68 16.69
C SER A 305 -3.63 11.13 16.85
N GLY A 306 -4.04 11.79 15.76
CA GLY A 306 -4.45 13.20 15.66
C GLY A 306 -3.33 14.25 15.73
N SER A 307 -2.06 13.88 15.81
CA SER A 307 -0.91 14.80 15.84
C SER A 307 0.26 14.18 15.06
N PRO A 308 0.48 14.58 13.80
CA PRO A 308 -0.17 15.68 13.08
C PRO A 308 -1.65 15.43 12.80
N ASP A 309 -2.43 16.47 12.52
CA ASP A 309 -3.90 16.36 12.34
C ASP A 309 -4.33 15.36 11.25
N TRP A 310 -3.45 15.07 10.29
CA TRP A 310 -3.70 14.07 9.25
C TRP A 310 -3.40 12.62 9.67
N LEU A 311 -2.76 12.40 10.82
CA LEU A 311 -2.45 11.08 11.36
C LEU A 311 -3.68 10.57 12.14
N GLY A 312 -4.26 9.47 11.68
CA GLY A 312 -5.48 8.88 12.22
C GLY A 312 -5.23 7.85 13.32
N ALA A 313 -6.16 6.91 13.46
CA ALA A 313 -6.04 5.79 14.40
C ALA A 313 -4.97 4.81 13.94
N LYS A 314 -4.52 3.97 14.88
CA LYS A 314 -3.72 2.79 14.55
C LYS A 314 -4.51 1.84 13.66
N ASP A 315 -3.79 1.17 12.77
CA ASP A 315 -4.33 0.06 12.01
C ASP A 315 -4.61 -1.12 12.95
N ALA A 316 -5.72 -1.81 12.72
CA ALA A 316 -6.18 -2.91 13.57
C ALA A 316 -5.35 -4.18 13.40
N ASP A 317 -4.75 -4.38 12.23
CA ASP A 317 -3.97 -5.56 11.89
C ASP A 317 -2.47 -5.35 12.23
N ASP A 318 -1.98 -4.10 12.19
CA ASP A 318 -0.62 -3.73 12.62
C ASP A 318 -0.59 -2.44 13.48
N PRO A 319 -0.37 -2.56 14.81
CA PRO A 319 -0.37 -1.40 15.71
C PRO A 319 0.83 -0.44 15.51
N ASN A 320 1.78 -0.79 14.65
CA ASN A 320 2.87 0.09 14.23
C ASN A 320 2.51 0.94 13.00
N GLN A 321 1.32 0.74 12.44
CA GLN A 321 0.78 1.51 11.33
C GLN A 321 -0.39 2.37 11.77
N PHE A 322 -0.57 3.48 11.07
CA PHE A 322 -1.60 4.47 11.34
C PHE A 322 -2.30 4.82 10.05
N HIS A 323 -3.64 4.85 10.08
CA HIS A 323 -4.40 5.47 9.01
C HIS A 323 -3.98 6.92 8.84
N VAL A 324 -3.99 7.40 7.61
CA VAL A 324 -3.69 8.80 7.32
C VAL A 324 -4.78 9.39 6.45
N GLN A 325 -5.11 10.65 6.68
CA GLN A 325 -5.88 11.45 5.74
C GLN A 325 -5.01 11.74 4.52
N TYR A 326 -4.88 10.74 3.64
CA TYR A 326 -3.87 10.70 2.59
C TYR A 326 -4.01 11.84 1.57
N TRP A 327 -5.19 12.45 1.46
CA TRP A 327 -5.44 13.62 0.62
C TRP A 327 -4.80 14.91 1.13
N THR A 328 -4.36 14.97 2.38
CA THR A 328 -3.83 16.19 2.99
C THR A 328 -2.42 16.54 2.49
N ALA A 329 -2.12 17.83 2.43
CA ALA A 329 -0.81 18.31 1.95
C ALA A 329 0.37 17.79 2.78
N GLY A 330 0.18 17.61 4.10
CA GLY A 330 1.21 17.11 5.00
C GLY A 330 1.66 15.69 4.65
N TRP A 331 0.70 14.77 4.45
CA TRP A 331 1.00 13.42 4.01
C TRP A 331 1.51 13.37 2.57
N LYS A 332 0.87 14.10 1.63
CA LYS A 332 1.32 14.19 0.24
C LYS A 332 2.78 14.64 0.13
N ALA A 333 3.22 15.57 0.98
CA ALA A 333 4.61 16.02 1.00
C ALA A 333 5.59 14.93 1.46
N ILE A 334 5.19 14.04 2.37
CA ILE A 334 6.02 12.91 2.83
C ILE A 334 6.18 11.90 1.69
N ILE A 335 5.08 11.44 1.10
CA ILE A 335 5.13 10.43 0.03
C ILE A 335 5.78 10.99 -1.25
N GLY A 336 5.67 12.30 -1.51
CA GLY A 336 6.39 12.96 -2.60
C GLY A 336 7.91 12.93 -2.42
N ARG A 337 8.42 13.22 -1.21
CA ARG A 337 9.85 13.09 -0.90
C ARG A 337 10.31 11.64 -0.92
N TYR A 338 9.47 10.73 -0.46
CA TYR A 338 9.75 9.29 -0.50
C TYR A 338 9.88 8.83 -1.96
N MET A 339 8.90 9.14 -2.82
CA MET A 339 8.95 8.86 -4.25
C MET A 339 10.21 9.43 -4.92
N GLN A 340 10.56 10.69 -4.62
CA GLN A 340 11.81 11.28 -5.10
C GLN A 340 13.02 10.45 -4.70
N GLY A 341 13.15 10.10 -3.41
CA GLY A 341 14.24 9.28 -2.91
C GLY A 341 14.34 7.94 -3.65
N LEU A 342 13.22 7.25 -3.85
CA LEU A 342 13.19 5.98 -4.59
C LEU A 342 13.66 6.12 -6.04
N VAL A 343 13.24 7.17 -6.73
CA VAL A 343 13.72 7.47 -8.09
C VAL A 343 15.23 7.73 -8.09
N ASP A 344 15.73 8.50 -7.12
CA ASP A 344 17.14 8.84 -6.98
C ASP A 344 18.00 7.60 -6.63
N LEU A 345 17.43 6.58 -5.98
CA LEU A 345 18.08 5.27 -5.78
C LEU A 345 18.27 4.48 -7.08
N GLY A 346 17.56 4.82 -8.16
CA GLY A 346 17.67 4.16 -9.46
C GLY A 346 16.76 2.94 -9.64
N VAL A 347 15.65 2.85 -8.90
CA VAL A 347 14.63 1.81 -9.09
C VAL A 347 13.99 1.93 -10.49
N ASP A 348 13.40 0.84 -11.00
CA ASP A 348 12.69 0.85 -12.30
C ASP A 348 11.23 1.25 -12.18
N GLY A 349 10.71 1.26 -10.95
CA GLY A 349 9.34 1.60 -10.68
C GLY A 349 8.99 1.57 -9.20
N VAL A 350 7.72 1.79 -8.90
CA VAL A 350 7.15 1.65 -7.56
C VAL A 350 5.97 0.68 -7.54
N LEU A 351 5.82 -0.01 -6.41
CA LEU A 351 4.62 -0.71 -6.00
C LEU A 351 3.93 0.18 -4.97
N LEU A 352 2.82 0.80 -5.36
CA LEU A 352 2.01 1.64 -4.50
C LEU A 352 1.21 0.76 -3.54
N ASP A 353 1.58 0.80 -2.26
CA ASP A 353 1.02 -0.05 -1.21
C ASP A 353 0.07 0.73 -0.30
N GLY A 354 -0.94 0.05 0.25
CA GLY A 354 -2.02 0.67 1.02
C GLY A 354 -2.96 1.55 0.18
N ALA A 355 -3.10 1.28 -1.11
CA ALA A 355 -4.01 2.03 -1.97
C ALA A 355 -5.49 1.80 -1.62
N ASP A 356 -5.79 0.74 -0.89
CA ASP A 356 -7.10 0.36 -0.35
C ASP A 356 -7.48 1.12 0.93
N ALA A 357 -6.62 2.02 1.44
CA ALA A 357 -6.89 2.82 2.63
C ALA A 357 -8.15 3.70 2.55
N TYR A 358 -8.73 3.90 1.36
CA TYR A 358 -10.05 4.55 1.24
C TYR A 358 -11.17 3.72 1.89
N HIS A 359 -11.04 2.39 1.98
CA HIS A 359 -12.05 1.52 2.60
C HIS A 359 -12.29 1.91 4.05
N TYR A 360 -11.22 2.19 4.81
CA TYR A 360 -11.32 2.68 6.18
C TYR A 360 -12.23 3.91 6.31
N PHE A 361 -12.04 4.91 5.44
CA PHE A 361 -12.86 6.13 5.46
C PHE A 361 -14.29 5.89 4.95
N GLU A 362 -14.46 5.02 3.96
CA GLU A 362 -15.78 4.65 3.45
C GLU A 362 -16.62 3.86 4.46
N GLU A 363 -15.99 3.02 5.29
CA GLU A 363 -16.64 2.30 6.38
C GLU A 363 -17.04 3.22 7.52
N MET A 364 -16.22 4.24 7.79
CA MET A 364 -16.48 5.32 8.74
C MET A 364 -17.52 6.34 8.26
N MET A 365 -17.90 6.31 6.98
CA MET A 365 -18.91 7.20 6.39
C MET A 365 -19.86 6.38 5.51
N PRO A 366 -20.71 5.51 6.11
CA PRO A 366 -21.67 4.73 5.37
C PRO A 366 -22.66 5.64 4.61
N LEU A 367 -23.19 5.13 3.49
CA LEU A 367 -24.20 5.86 2.71
C LEU A 367 -25.61 5.75 3.31
N ASP A 368 -25.83 4.77 4.19
CA ASP A 368 -27.10 4.33 4.77
C ASP A 368 -27.17 4.45 6.30
#